data_AF-A0AAT9JNF9-F1
#
_entry.id   AF-A0AAT9JNF9-F1
#
_cell.length_a   1.000
_cell.length_b   1.000
_cell.length_c   1.000
_cell.angle_alpha   90.00
_cell.angle_beta   90.00
_cell.angle_gamma   90.00
#
_symmetry.space_group_name_H-M   'P 1'
#
loop_
_entity.id
_entity.type
_entity.pdbx_description
1 polymer ?
#
loop_
_entity_poly.entity_id
_entity_poly.type
_entity_poly.pdbx_seq_one_letter_code
_entity_poly.pdbx_strand_id
1 'polypeptide(L)'
;MSINTEVAFMAGVFSLIGSTIGSLIAPWVSWDIEQRREKRKYRYSLVQQWREVIKKDFKEFDEQKFTDSVIYASLRPHLRQETIDSIEGKCTTVILGRGGNVIKSLVLDDISLIEEEWRLI
;
A
#
# COMPACT_ATOMS: atom_id res chain seq x y z
N MET A 1 18.46 -10.82 60.30
CA MET A 1 17.21 -10.18 59.85
C MET A 1 17.51 -8.92 59.02
N SER A 2 18.41 -9.00 58.04
CA SER A 2 18.87 -7.85 57.22
C SER A 2 18.70 -8.05 55.71
N ILE A 3 18.36 -9.27 55.26
CA ILE A 3 18.26 -9.61 53.83
C ILE A 3 16.99 -9.02 53.20
N ASN A 4 15.92 -8.82 53.98
CA ASN A 4 14.63 -8.37 53.43
C ASN A 4 14.58 -6.86 53.07
N THR A 5 15.42 -6.03 53.68
CA THR A 5 15.43 -4.58 53.45
C THR A 5 16.17 -4.17 52.18
N GLU A 6 17.22 -4.91 51.80
CA GLU A 6 17.94 -4.67 50.53
C GLU A 6 17.11 -5.08 49.31
N VAL A 7 16.38 -6.19 49.41
CA VAL A 7 15.48 -6.67 48.34
C VAL A 7 14.30 -5.71 48.16
N ALA A 8 13.75 -5.15 49.25
CA ALA A 8 12.70 -4.14 49.18
C ALA A 8 13.18 -2.82 48.54
N PHE A 9 14.43 -2.43 48.81
CA PHE A 9 15.03 -1.23 48.20
C PHE A 9 15.29 -1.42 46.71
N MET A 10 15.84 -2.57 46.30
CA MET A 10 16.02 -2.91 44.89
C MET A 10 14.68 -2.98 44.14
N ALA A 11 13.65 -3.62 44.73
CA ALA A 11 12.31 -3.68 44.14
C ALA A 11 11.65 -2.30 43.99
N GLY A 12 11.88 -1.39 44.95
CA GLY A 12 11.42 0.01 44.87
C GLY A 12 12.07 0.81 43.74
N VAL A 13 13.35 0.58 43.46
CA VAL A 13 14.08 1.29 42.38
C VAL A 13 13.65 0.81 40.99
N PHE A 14 13.42 -0.50 40.79
CA PHE A 14 12.95 -1.03 39.50
C PHE A 14 11.52 -0.58 39.14
N SER A 15 10.64 -0.40 40.12
CA SER A 15 9.26 0.07 39.90
C SER A 15 9.18 1.57 39.55
N LEU A 16 10.10 2.39 40.06
CA LEU A 16 10.21 3.81 39.70
C LEU A 16 10.83 4.03 38.31
N ILE A 17 11.81 3.22 37.92
CA ILE A 17 12.45 3.31 36.59
C ILE A 17 11.51 2.81 35.48
N GLY A 18 10.69 1.78 35.75
CA GLY A 18 9.71 1.27 34.79
C GLY A 18 8.61 2.27 34.41
N SER A 19 8.18 3.13 35.35
CA SER A 19 7.11 4.10 35.11
C SER A 19 7.56 5.35 34.33
N THR A 20 8.83 5.74 34.43
CA THR A 20 9.38 6.89 33.68
C THR A 20 9.79 6.53 32.26
N ILE A 21 10.36 5.32 32.05
CA ILE A 21 10.76 4.86 30.71
C ILE A 21 9.54 4.67 29.78
N GLY A 22 8.38 4.29 30.33
CA GLY A 22 7.13 4.18 29.56
C GLY A 22 6.70 5.49 28.89
N SER A 23 6.94 6.64 29.55
CA SER A 23 6.59 7.97 29.01
C SER A 23 7.47 8.38 27.82
N LEU A 24 8.70 7.89 27.76
CA LEU A 24 9.66 8.22 26.70
C LEU A 24 9.53 7.31 25.49
N ILE A 25 9.08 6.06 25.65
CA ILE A 25 8.93 5.09 24.56
C ILE A 25 7.56 5.22 23.87
N ALA A 26 6.50 5.58 24.60
CA ALA A 26 5.15 5.69 24.06
C ALA A 26 5.03 6.61 22.81
N PRO A 27 5.68 7.78 22.73
CA PRO A 27 5.63 8.62 21.53
C PRO A 27 6.21 7.94 20.28
N TRP A 28 7.29 7.16 20.42
CA TRP A 28 7.94 6.49 19.28
C TRP A 28 7.11 5.34 18.74
N VAL A 29 6.49 4.56 19.63
CA VAL A 29 5.58 3.49 19.23
C VAL A 29 4.34 4.07 18.55
N SER A 30 3.76 5.14 19.12
CA SER A 30 2.64 5.85 18.49
C SER A 30 3.01 6.40 17.12
N TRP A 31 4.21 6.96 16.98
CA TRP A 31 4.70 7.50 15.71
C TRP A 31 4.86 6.40 14.66
N ASP A 32 5.46 5.26 15.00
CA ASP A 32 5.61 4.14 14.06
C ASP A 32 4.24 3.61 13.60
N ILE A 33 3.27 3.52 14.51
CA ILE A 33 1.90 3.12 14.17
C ILE A 33 1.25 4.14 13.22
N GLU A 34 1.39 5.44 13.50
CA GLU A 34 0.81 6.48 12.66
C GLU A 34 1.45 6.49 11.26
N GLN A 35 2.77 6.34 11.17
CA GLN A 35 3.48 6.22 9.89
C GLN A 35 2.99 5.02 9.07
N ARG A 36 2.80 3.86 9.70
CA ARG A 36 2.22 2.67 9.04
C ARG A 36 0.79 2.93 8.57
N ARG A 37 -0.01 3.63 9.39
CA ARG A 37 -1.39 3.98 9.08
C ARG A 37 -1.48 4.95 7.91
N GLU A 38 -0.68 6.01 7.91
CA GLU A 38 -0.59 6.99 6.83
C GLU A 38 -0.16 6.31 5.52
N LYS A 39 0.88 5.45 5.57
CA LYS A 39 1.34 4.70 4.39
C LYS A 39 0.25 3.79 3.83
N ARG A 40 -0.49 3.09 4.69
CA ARG A 40 -1.61 2.23 4.27
C ARG A 40 -2.75 3.06 3.66
N LYS A 41 -3.09 4.20 4.29
CA LYS A 41 -4.13 5.12 3.80
C LYS A 41 -3.76 5.69 2.43
N TYR A 42 -2.51 6.09 2.25
CA TYR A 42 -1.99 6.58 0.97
C TYR A 42 -2.11 5.52 -0.13
N ARG A 43 -1.60 4.30 0.13
CA ARG A 43 -1.72 3.17 -0.81
C ARG A 43 -3.16 2.85 -1.19
N TYR A 44 -4.04 2.81 -0.20
CA TYR A 44 -5.48 2.61 -0.43
C TYR A 44 -6.07 3.72 -1.29
N SER A 45 -5.73 4.99 -1.02
CA SER A 45 -6.22 6.12 -1.81
C SER A 45 -5.71 6.11 -3.26
N LEU A 46 -4.49 5.63 -3.52
CA LEU A 46 -3.96 5.48 -4.88
C LEU A 46 -4.76 4.43 -5.66
N VAL A 47 -4.90 3.24 -5.08
CA VAL A 47 -5.65 2.14 -5.69
C VAL A 47 -7.10 2.51 -5.97
N GLN A 48 -7.76 3.19 -5.03
CA GLN A 48 -9.12 3.68 -5.22
C GLN A 48 -9.21 4.68 -6.38
N GLN A 49 -8.26 5.62 -6.47
CA GLN A 49 -8.21 6.55 -7.61
C GLN A 49 -8.04 5.82 -8.94
N TRP A 50 -7.16 4.82 -9.00
CA TRP A 50 -6.95 4.02 -10.20
C TRP A 50 -8.23 3.27 -10.62
N ARG A 51 -8.88 2.57 -9.67
CA ARG A 51 -10.13 1.85 -9.90
C ARG A 51 -11.25 2.78 -10.38
N GLU A 52 -11.39 3.95 -9.77
CA GLU A 52 -12.43 4.91 -10.13
C GLU A 52 -12.26 5.45 -11.56
N VAL A 53 -11.04 5.73 -12.00
CA VAL A 53 -10.79 6.16 -13.39
C VAL A 53 -11.11 5.05 -14.39
N ILE A 54 -10.60 3.85 -14.15
CA ILE A 54 -10.85 2.69 -15.02
C ILE A 54 -12.35 2.33 -15.08
N LYS A 55 -13.08 2.56 -13.98
CA LYS A 55 -14.52 2.34 -13.90
C LYS A 55 -15.33 3.44 -14.59
N LYS A 56 -14.88 4.69 -14.59
CA LYS A 56 -15.57 5.79 -15.29
C LYS A 56 -15.46 5.62 -16.81
N ASP A 57 -14.32 5.16 -17.29
CA ASP A 57 -14.05 4.97 -18.72
C ASP A 57 -14.63 3.64 -19.26
N PHE A 58 -15.66 3.08 -18.60
CA PHE A 58 -16.14 1.71 -18.87
C PHE A 58 -16.72 1.50 -20.27
N LYS A 59 -17.33 2.54 -20.86
CA LYS A 59 -18.01 2.42 -22.16
C LYS A 59 -17.10 2.66 -23.36
N GLU A 60 -16.10 3.53 -23.22
CA GLU A 60 -15.20 3.95 -24.29
C GLU A 60 -13.80 4.09 -23.70
N PHE A 61 -13.16 2.96 -23.39
CA PHE A 61 -11.79 2.98 -22.90
C PHE A 61 -10.88 3.42 -24.05
N ASP A 62 -10.56 4.72 -24.06
CA ASP A 62 -9.68 5.36 -25.01
C ASP A 62 -8.23 5.21 -24.50
N GLU A 63 -7.51 4.26 -25.09
CA GLU A 63 -6.15 3.89 -24.70
C GLU A 63 -5.19 5.09 -24.74
N GLN A 64 -5.39 6.00 -25.69
CA GLN A 64 -4.54 7.17 -25.86
C GLN A 64 -4.76 8.16 -24.71
N LYS A 65 -6.02 8.48 -24.40
CA LYS A 65 -6.35 9.35 -23.25
C LYS A 65 -5.92 8.74 -21.92
N PHE A 66 -6.00 7.42 -21.79
CA PHE A 66 -5.55 6.73 -20.59
C PHE A 66 -4.03 6.87 -20.43
N THR A 67 -3.26 6.62 -21.48
CA THR A 67 -1.79 6.69 -21.47
C THR A 67 -1.28 8.11 -21.20
N ASP A 68 -1.97 9.12 -21.70
CA ASP A 68 -1.64 10.54 -21.47
C ASP A 68 -2.03 11.03 -20.05
N SER A 69 -2.75 10.22 -19.27
CA SER A 69 -3.24 10.63 -17.96
C SER A 69 -2.16 10.60 -16.88
N VAL A 70 -2.26 11.54 -15.93
CA VAL A 70 -1.45 11.55 -14.69
C VAL A 70 -1.62 10.24 -13.91
N ILE A 71 -2.78 9.62 -14.02
CA ILE A 71 -3.10 8.35 -13.37
C ILE A 71 -2.25 7.22 -13.92
N TYR A 72 -2.15 7.10 -15.25
CA TYR A 72 -1.28 6.12 -15.87
C TYR A 72 0.19 6.35 -15.47
N ALA A 73 0.66 7.59 -15.46
CA ALA A 73 2.02 7.90 -15.01
C ALA A 73 2.30 7.45 -13.56
N SER A 74 1.30 7.54 -12.67
CA SER A 74 1.40 7.06 -11.28
C SER A 74 1.31 5.53 -11.16
N LEU A 75 0.57 4.88 -12.05
CA LEU A 75 0.32 3.44 -12.03
C LEU A 75 1.44 2.66 -12.72
N ARG A 76 2.01 3.21 -13.80
CA ARG A 76 3.03 2.60 -14.67
C ARG A 76 4.19 1.95 -13.92
N PRO A 77 4.80 2.56 -12.88
CA PRO A 77 5.91 1.93 -12.14
C PRO A 77 5.53 0.65 -11.40
N HIS A 78 4.23 0.42 -11.21
CA HIS A 78 3.68 -0.73 -10.49
C HIS A 78 3.09 -1.79 -11.44
N LEU A 79 2.97 -1.50 -12.74
CA LEU A 79 2.46 -2.44 -13.73
C LEU A 79 3.54 -3.46 -14.12
N ARG A 80 3.10 -4.65 -14.53
CA ARG A 80 4.00 -5.63 -15.14
C ARG A 80 4.45 -5.13 -16.50
N GLN A 81 5.66 -5.52 -16.90
CA GLN A 81 6.23 -5.13 -18.19
C GLN A 81 5.33 -5.60 -19.36
N GLU A 82 4.73 -6.79 -19.25
CA GLU A 82 3.79 -7.33 -20.24
C GLU A 82 2.57 -6.41 -20.46
N THR A 83 2.04 -5.84 -19.38
CA THR A 83 0.90 -4.90 -19.43
C THR A 83 1.32 -3.58 -20.05
N ILE A 84 2.51 -3.07 -19.69
CA ILE A 84 3.07 -1.84 -20.25
C ILE A 84 3.28 -1.99 -21.76
N ASP A 85 3.87 -3.11 -22.20
CA ASP A 85 4.15 -3.36 -23.61
C ASP A 85 2.85 -3.50 -24.44
N SER A 86 1.79 -4.03 -23.81
CA SER A 86 0.46 -4.13 -24.41
C SER A 86 -0.24 -2.76 -24.53
N ILE A 87 0.01 -1.83 -23.61
CA ILE A 87 -0.56 -0.47 -23.62
C ILE A 87 0.22 0.45 -24.56
N GLU A 88 1.55 0.44 -24.47
CA GLU A 88 2.44 1.32 -25.25
C GLU A 88 2.63 0.85 -26.71
N GLY A 89 1.95 -0.22 -27.12
CA GLY A 89 1.96 -0.72 -28.50
C GLY A 89 3.30 -1.29 -28.97
N LYS A 90 4.20 -1.65 -28.04
CA LYS A 90 5.53 -2.20 -28.37
C LYS A 90 5.49 -3.66 -28.81
N CYS A 91 4.46 -4.40 -28.40
CA CYS A 91 4.24 -5.80 -28.79
C CYS A 91 2.77 -6.03 -29.13
N THR A 92 2.50 -6.65 -30.29
CA THR A 92 1.17 -7.20 -30.60
C THR A 92 1.00 -8.51 -29.84
N THR A 93 0.60 -8.44 -28.58
CA THR A 93 0.24 -9.63 -27.82
C THR A 93 -1.18 -10.04 -28.22
N VAL A 94 -1.32 -11.19 -28.87
CA VAL A 94 -2.64 -11.78 -29.14
C VAL A 94 -3.16 -12.38 -27.83
N ILE A 95 -4.05 -11.64 -27.16
CA ILE A 95 -4.66 -12.09 -25.91
C ILE A 95 -6.09 -12.52 -26.22
N LEU A 96 -6.35 -13.82 -26.11
CA LEU A 96 -7.68 -14.40 -26.22
C LEU A 96 -8.45 -14.12 -24.92
N GLY A 97 -9.21 -13.02 -24.89
CA GLY A 97 -9.90 -12.54 -23.70
C GLY A 97 -11.31 -13.13 -23.46
N ARG A 98 -11.80 -12.97 -22.22
CA ARG A 98 -13.21 -13.11 -21.84
C ARG A 98 -13.99 -11.86 -22.26
N GLY A 99 -14.30 -11.70 -23.55
CA GLY A 99 -15.21 -10.66 -24.09
C GLY A 99 -15.13 -9.25 -23.48
N GLY A 100 -14.46 -8.31 -24.13
CA GLY A 100 -14.35 -6.91 -23.66
C GLY A 100 -13.02 -6.27 -24.07
N ASN A 101 -12.71 -5.09 -23.52
CA ASN A 101 -11.40 -4.46 -23.70
C ASN A 101 -10.35 -5.24 -22.89
N VAL A 102 -9.41 -5.86 -23.60
CA VAL A 102 -8.41 -6.75 -23.00
C VAL A 102 -7.40 -5.99 -22.13
N ILE A 103 -6.94 -4.83 -22.61
CA ILE A 103 -6.01 -3.96 -21.88
C ILE A 103 -6.57 -3.59 -20.52
N LYS A 104 -7.84 -3.23 -20.47
CA LYS A 104 -8.53 -2.94 -19.23
C LYS A 104 -8.50 -4.10 -18.25
N SER A 105 -8.73 -5.33 -18.72
CA SER A 105 -8.66 -6.52 -17.87
C SER A 105 -7.25 -6.69 -17.29
N LEU A 106 -6.21 -6.53 -18.11
CA LEU A 106 -4.82 -6.63 -17.65
C LEU A 106 -4.49 -5.59 -16.59
N VAL A 107 -4.92 -4.35 -16.79
CA VAL A 107 -4.70 -3.26 -15.82
C VAL A 107 -5.43 -3.56 -14.51
N LEU A 108 -6.66 -4.08 -14.55
CA LEU A 108 -7.41 -4.47 -13.36
C LEU A 108 -6.79 -5.67 -12.63
N ASP A 109 -6.25 -6.63 -13.37
CA ASP A 109 -5.53 -7.78 -12.80
C ASP A 109 -4.24 -7.30 -12.12
N ASP A 110 -3.48 -6.40 -12.75
CA ASP A 110 -2.29 -5.80 -12.15
C ASP A 110 -2.63 -4.99 -10.89
N ILE A 111 -3.71 -4.23 -10.90
CA ILE A 111 -4.18 -3.52 -9.69
C ILE A 111 -4.52 -4.51 -8.58
N SER A 112 -5.14 -5.65 -8.90
CA SER A 112 -5.48 -6.67 -7.91
C SER A 112 -4.23 -7.31 -7.31
N LEU A 113 -3.20 -7.54 -8.13
CA LEU A 113 -1.88 -8.02 -7.66
C LEU A 113 -1.20 -6.98 -6.76
N ILE A 114 -1.26 -5.70 -7.10
CA ILE A 114 -0.71 -4.60 -6.28
C ILE A 114 -1.42 -4.54 -4.91
N GLU A 115 -2.75 -4.69 -4.90
CA GLU A 115 -3.54 -4.71 -3.67
C GLU A 115 -3.15 -5.87 -2.74
N GLU A 116 -2.90 -7.06 -3.31
CA GLU A 116 -2.42 -8.23 -2.56
C GLU A 116 -0.98 -8.02 -2.05
N GLU A 117 -0.07 -7.53 -2.90
CA GLU A 117 1.31 -7.23 -2.52
C GLU A 117 1.36 -6.21 -1.36
N TRP A 118 0.49 -5.22 -1.41
CA TRP A 118 0.39 -4.18 -0.39
C TRP A 118 -0.43 -4.59 0.83
N ARG A 119 -1.01 -5.80 0.84
CA ARG A 119 -1.87 -6.34 1.91
C ARG A 119 -3.03 -5.40 2.24
N LEU A 120 -3.64 -4.83 1.20
CA LEU A 120 -4.83 -4.00 1.33
C LEU A 120 -6.10 -4.85 1.45
N ILE A 121 -6.08 -6.02 0.82
CA ILE A 121 -7.06 -7.12 0.90
C ILE A 121 -6.40 -8.35 1.51
#